data_AF-A0A8E2JVN7-F1
#
_entry.id   AF-A0A8E2JVN7-F1
#
_cell.length_a   1.000
_cell.length_b   1.000
_cell.length_c   1.000
_cell.angle_alpha   90.00
_cell.angle_beta   90.00
_cell.angle_gamma   90.00
#
_symmetry.space_group_name_H-M   'P 1'
#
loop_
_entity.id
_entity.type
_entity.pdbx_description
1 polymer ?
#
loop_
_entity_poly.entity_id
_entity_poly.type
_entity_poly.pdbx_seq_one_letter_code
_entity_poly.pdbx_strand_id
1 'polypeptide(L)'
;MKVQRRYVRNHIVVGIMDKRTGVPRERLVEDILNGQLFESIRRISRQLRPWWRRMLSLKSIQGFAIYECLPDHAYHRSIELGHRTEPILTEFYHDYSRRNVLAELRWLPWIQEHFNQGDSNPDKRCYALQLVLRWSITKITVYGLTPMLLSLAIGF
;
A
#
# COMPACT_ATOMS: atom_id res chain seq x y z
N MET A 1 25.36 -21.06 -19.93
CA MET A 1 23.99 -21.19 -19.38
C MET A 1 23.21 -19.95 -19.75
N LYS A 2 22.19 -20.06 -20.63
CA LYS A 2 21.35 -18.93 -21.03
C LYS A 2 20.46 -18.54 -19.85
N VAL A 3 20.73 -17.41 -19.22
CA VAL A 3 19.79 -16.77 -18.29
C VAL A 3 18.61 -16.29 -19.14
N GLN A 4 17.61 -17.15 -19.32
CA GLN A 4 16.32 -16.74 -19.83
C GLN A 4 15.75 -15.72 -18.85
N ARG A 5 15.88 -14.43 -19.20
CA ARG A 5 15.07 -13.36 -18.62
C ARG A 5 13.62 -13.68 -18.96
N ARG A 6 12.97 -14.48 -18.11
CA ARG A 6 11.52 -14.61 -18.09
C ARG A 6 11.03 -13.21 -17.74
N TYR A 7 10.48 -12.49 -18.72
CA TYR A 7 9.68 -11.29 -18.44
C TYR A 7 8.44 -11.79 -17.70
N VAL A 8 8.58 -11.96 -16.38
CA VAL A 8 7.45 -12.28 -15.50
C VAL A 8 6.61 -11.02 -15.47
N ARG A 9 5.34 -11.11 -15.89
CA ARG A 9 4.37 -10.04 -15.70
C ARG A 9 4.14 -9.89 -14.20
N ASN A 10 4.94 -9.02 -13.59
CA ASN A 10 4.84 -8.74 -12.17
C ASN A 10 3.59 -7.92 -11.93
N HIS A 11 2.78 -8.36 -10.96
CA HIS A 11 1.57 -7.64 -10.61
C HIS A 11 1.42 -7.54 -9.10
N ILE A 12 0.63 -6.57 -8.66
CA ILE A 12 0.24 -6.44 -7.26
C ILE A 12 -1.14 -5.80 -7.18
N VAL A 13 -2.00 -6.36 -6.34
CA VAL A 13 -3.26 -5.71 -5.96
C VAL A 13 -3.00 -4.85 -4.73
N VAL A 14 -3.39 -3.58 -4.78
CA VAL A 14 -3.24 -2.63 -3.67
C VAL A 14 -4.59 -2.07 -3.29
N GLY A 15 -4.92 -2.09 -2.01
CA GLY A 15 -6.22 -1.66 -1.53
C GLY A 15 -6.22 -0.91 -0.20
N ILE A 16 -7.34 -0.23 0.07
CA ILE A 16 -7.66 0.37 1.36
C ILE A 16 -8.94 -0.31 1.86
N MET A 17 -8.85 -1.00 2.99
CA MET A 17 -10.00 -1.63 3.62
C MET A 17 -10.99 -0.59 4.13
N ASP A 18 -12.26 -0.71 3.75
CA ASP A 18 -13.33 0.06 4.39
C ASP A 18 -13.72 -0.60 5.71
N LYS A 19 -13.55 0.11 6.82
CA LYS A 19 -13.85 -0.42 8.16
C LYS A 19 -15.35 -0.63 8.41
N ARG A 20 -16.23 0.00 7.63
CA ARG A 20 -17.69 -0.09 7.83
C ARG A 20 -18.27 -1.28 7.08
N THR A 21 -17.84 -1.49 5.84
CA THR A 21 -18.38 -2.54 4.98
C THR A 21 -17.52 -3.80 4.97
N GLY A 22 -16.25 -3.71 5.38
CA GLY A 22 -15.30 -4.81 5.24
C GLY A 22 -14.85 -5.06 3.80
N VAL A 23 -15.30 -4.24 2.85
CA VAL A 23 -14.96 -4.36 1.43
C VAL A 23 -13.79 -3.42 1.10
N PRO A 24 -12.67 -3.93 0.57
CA PRO A 24 -11.55 -3.09 0.18
C PRO A 24 -11.85 -2.32 -1.10
N ARG A 25 -11.38 -1.07 -1.16
CA ARG A 25 -11.24 -0.33 -2.41
C ARG A 25 -9.84 -0.60 -2.96
N GLU A 26 -9.76 -1.34 -4.05
CA GLU A 26 -8.50 -1.85 -4.58
C GLU A 26 -8.29 -1.56 -6.07
N ARG A 27 -7.03 -1.67 -6.49
CA ARG A 27 -6.62 -1.59 -7.89
C ARG A 27 -5.50 -2.60 -8.13
N LEU A 28 -5.60 -3.28 -9.26
CA LEU A 28 -4.53 -4.10 -9.82
C LEU A 28 -3.52 -3.19 -10.51
N VAL A 29 -2.23 -3.48 -10.30
CA VAL A 29 -1.13 -2.94 -11.10
C VAL A 29 -0.45 -4.11 -11.76
N GLU A 30 -0.28 -4.04 -13.08
CA GLU A 30 0.40 -5.04 -13.89
C GLU A 30 1.70 -4.47 -14.46
N ASP A 31 2.52 -5.35 -15.03
CA ASP A 31 3.76 -5.03 -15.75
C ASP A 31 4.72 -4.14 -14.97
N ILE A 32 4.86 -4.40 -13.66
CA ILE A 32 5.73 -3.63 -12.79
C ILE A 32 7.19 -3.92 -13.13
N LEU A 33 7.91 -2.88 -13.54
CA LEU A 33 9.35 -2.94 -13.77
C LEU A 33 10.12 -2.87 -12.44
N ASN A 34 11.32 -3.45 -12.45
CA ASN A 34 12.27 -3.32 -11.35
C ASN A 34 12.52 -1.85 -11.01
N GLY A 35 12.42 -1.48 -9.73
CA GLY A 35 12.59 -0.09 -9.29
C GLY A 35 11.39 0.83 -9.51
N GLN A 36 10.24 0.30 -9.92
CA GLN A 36 8.98 1.06 -10.05
C GLN A 36 7.87 0.60 -9.10
N LEU A 37 8.15 -0.35 -8.21
CA LEU A 37 7.18 -0.93 -7.29
C LEU A 37 6.62 0.14 -6.36
N PHE A 38 7.49 0.90 -5.68
CA PHE A 38 7.02 1.86 -4.69
C PHE A 38 6.30 3.04 -5.34
N GLU A 39 6.76 3.52 -6.49
CA GLU A 39 6.05 4.60 -7.18
C GLU A 39 4.69 4.13 -7.71
N SER A 40 4.58 2.88 -8.14
CA SER A 40 3.29 2.29 -8.51
C SER A 40 2.33 2.21 -7.32
N ILE A 41 2.81 1.77 -6.14
CA ILE A 41 2.02 1.79 -4.90
C ILE A 41 1.59 3.22 -4.54
N ARG A 42 2.48 4.22 -4.65
CA ARG A 42 2.15 5.63 -4.39
C ARG A 42 1.09 6.14 -5.37
N ARG A 43 1.23 5.82 -6.66
CA ARG A 43 0.28 6.20 -7.71
C ARG A 43 -1.11 5.65 -7.41
N ILE A 44 -1.21 4.36 -7.11
CA ILE A 44 -2.48 3.74 -6.72
C ILE A 44 -3.03 4.34 -5.42
N SER A 45 -2.18 4.58 -4.43
CA SER A 45 -2.60 5.26 -3.20
C SER A 45 -3.26 6.63 -3.48
N ARG A 46 -2.70 7.42 -4.41
CA ARG A 46 -3.26 8.71 -4.82
C ARG A 46 -4.59 8.55 -5.57
N GLN A 47 -4.76 7.48 -6.34
CA GLN A 47 -6.01 7.16 -7.03
C GLN A 47 -7.11 6.69 -6.07
N LEU A 48 -6.78 5.78 -5.14
CA LEU A 48 -7.69 5.27 -4.12
C LEU A 48 -8.11 6.36 -3.12
N ARG A 49 -7.23 7.35 -2.92
CA ARG A 49 -7.49 8.49 -2.04
C ARG A 49 -7.03 9.79 -2.70
N PRO A 50 -7.95 10.46 -3.43
CA PRO A 50 -7.69 11.74 -4.08
C PRO A 50 -7.16 12.79 -3.10
N TRP A 51 -6.47 13.80 -3.62
CA TRP A 51 -5.78 14.82 -2.81
C TRP A 51 -6.71 15.53 -1.82
N TRP A 52 -7.96 15.85 -2.20
CA TRP A 52 -8.94 16.49 -1.31
C TRP A 52 -9.33 15.60 -0.12
N ARG A 53 -9.54 14.29 -0.33
CA ARG A 53 -9.76 13.32 0.78
C ARG A 53 -8.52 13.16 1.64
N ARG A 54 -7.32 13.38 1.08
CA ARG A 54 -6.06 13.34 1.83
C ARG A 54 -5.88 14.58 2.69
N MET A 55 -6.26 15.75 2.21
CA MET A 55 -6.15 17.01 2.95
C MET A 55 -7.22 17.09 4.04
N LEU A 56 -8.48 16.79 3.75
CA LEU A 56 -9.56 16.88 4.74
C LEU A 56 -9.55 15.81 5.83
N SER A 57 -8.64 14.84 5.75
CA SER A 57 -8.55 13.79 6.77
C SER A 57 -7.19 13.74 7.43
N LEU A 58 -7.26 13.71 8.75
CA LEU A 58 -6.15 13.58 9.69
C LEU A 58 -5.47 12.21 9.64
N LYS A 59 -6.01 11.26 8.86
CA LYS A 59 -5.38 9.95 8.66
C LYS A 59 -4.33 9.99 7.55
N SER A 60 -3.27 9.22 7.73
CA SER A 60 -2.24 8.94 6.72
C SER A 60 -1.97 7.44 6.65
N ILE A 61 -1.31 7.01 5.57
CA ILE A 61 -0.75 5.66 5.53
C ILE A 61 0.34 5.60 6.59
N GLN A 62 0.29 4.58 7.44
CA GLN A 62 1.22 4.38 8.56
C GLN A 62 1.76 2.95 8.62
N GLY A 63 1.45 2.13 7.62
CA GLY A 63 1.89 0.74 7.57
C GLY A 63 1.23 -0.02 6.42
N PHE A 64 1.67 -1.26 6.28
CA PHE A 64 1.09 -2.24 5.37
C PHE A 64 0.55 -3.44 6.12
N ALA A 65 -0.50 -4.02 5.57
CA ALA A 65 -1.06 -5.31 5.96
C ALA A 65 -1.33 -6.12 4.68
N ILE A 66 -1.77 -7.37 4.81
CA ILE A 66 -2.21 -8.19 3.67
C ILE A 66 -3.61 -8.73 3.90
N TYR A 67 -4.34 -8.94 2.82
CA TYR A 67 -5.59 -9.68 2.80
C TYR A 67 -5.61 -10.59 1.58
N GLU A 68 -6.45 -11.61 1.65
CA GLU A 68 -6.64 -12.54 0.55
C GLU A 68 -7.72 -12.04 -0.40
N CYS A 69 -7.42 -12.08 -1.70
CA CYS A 69 -8.39 -11.87 -2.75
C CYS A 69 -8.81 -13.23 -3.33
N LEU A 70 -10.12 -13.52 -3.31
CA LEU A 70 -10.72 -14.69 -3.97
C LEU A 70 -11.59 -14.17 -5.14
N PRO A 71 -11.03 -14.06 -6.36
CA PRO A 71 -11.73 -13.51 -7.51
C PRO A 71 -13.03 -14.24 -7.83
N ASP A 72 -13.00 -15.58 -7.74
CA ASP A 72 -14.12 -16.48 -8.04
C ASP A 72 -15.39 -16.18 -7.24
N HIS A 73 -15.27 -15.58 -6.06
CA HIS A 73 -16.39 -15.34 -5.15
C HIS A 73 -16.59 -13.86 -4.83
N ALA A 74 -15.83 -12.97 -5.51
CA ALA A 74 -15.75 -11.54 -5.18
C ALA A 74 -15.60 -11.29 -3.66
N TYR A 75 -14.85 -12.17 -2.99
CA TYR A 75 -14.77 -12.22 -1.54
C TYR A 75 -13.35 -11.90 -1.08
N HIS A 76 -13.26 -11.06 -0.05
CA HIS A 76 -11.99 -10.67 0.56
C HIS A 76 -11.92 -11.19 1.98
N ARG A 77 -10.82 -11.86 2.31
CA ARG A 77 -10.59 -12.37 3.67
C ARG A 77 -9.44 -11.62 4.32
N SER A 78 -9.71 -10.97 5.44
CA SER A 78 -8.64 -10.46 6.30
C SER A 78 -7.86 -11.65 6.84
N ILE A 79 -6.53 -11.61 6.68
CA ILE A 79 -5.64 -12.62 7.23
C ILE A 79 -5.06 -12.06 8.51
N GLU A 80 -5.10 -12.85 9.57
CA GLU A 80 -4.37 -12.52 10.78
C GLU A 80 -2.88 -12.70 10.50
N LEU A 81 -2.12 -11.61 10.60
CA LEU A 81 -0.70 -11.62 10.30
C LEU A 81 0.02 -12.45 11.37
N GLY A 82 0.65 -13.54 10.94
CA GLY A 82 1.49 -14.32 11.85
C GLY A 82 2.68 -13.48 12.34
N HIS A 83 3.25 -13.88 13.48
CA HIS A 83 4.40 -13.21 14.12
C HIS A 83 5.61 -13.01 13.18
N ARG A 84 5.73 -13.82 12.12
CA ARG A 84 6.78 -13.72 11.10
C ARG A 84 6.48 -12.71 9.98
N THR A 85 5.21 -12.43 9.70
CA THR A 85 4.80 -11.59 8.56
C THR A 85 4.76 -10.11 8.93
N GLU A 86 4.39 -9.77 10.17
CA GLU A 86 4.35 -8.37 10.63
C GLU A 86 5.70 -7.64 10.53
N PRO A 87 6.85 -8.23 10.93
CA PRO A 87 8.15 -7.58 10.82
C PRO A 87 8.51 -7.31 9.36
N ILE A 88 8.21 -8.25 8.45
CA ILE A 88 8.49 -8.12 7.02
C ILE A 88 7.68 -6.96 6.42
N LEU A 89 6.38 -6.87 6.73
CA LEU A 89 5.55 -5.76 6.24
C LEU A 89 5.95 -4.41 6.84
N THR A 90 6.47 -4.43 8.08
CA THR A 90 7.01 -3.24 8.74
C THR A 90 8.29 -2.76 8.04
N GLU A 91 9.20 -3.67 7.72
CA GLU A 91 10.42 -3.38 6.96
C GLU A 91 10.07 -2.88 5.54
N PHE A 92 9.13 -3.54 4.87
CA PHE A 92 8.65 -3.13 3.55
C PHE A 92 8.07 -1.71 3.57
N TYR A 93 7.26 -1.39 4.59
CA TYR A 93 6.71 -0.06 4.77
C TYR A 93 7.81 0.98 5.07
N HIS A 94 8.82 0.62 5.86
CA HIS A 94 9.94 1.49 6.17
C HIS A 94 10.71 1.88 4.89
N ASP A 95 11.11 0.90 4.08
CA ASP A 95 11.78 1.12 2.79
C ASP A 95 10.91 1.96 1.83
N TYR A 96 9.62 1.65 1.77
CA TYR A 96 8.64 2.43 0.99
C TYR A 96 8.58 3.89 1.44
N SER A 97 8.54 4.14 2.76
CA SER A 97 8.43 5.50 3.32
C SER A 97 9.68 6.33 3.06
N ARG A 98 10.86 5.70 3.08
CA ARG A 98 12.16 6.33 2.81
C ARG A 98 12.49 6.49 1.33
N ARG A 99 11.63 5.98 0.43
CA ARG A 99 11.86 5.97 -1.02
C ARG A 99 13.17 5.24 -1.39
N ASN A 100 13.45 4.14 -0.71
CA ASN A 100 14.66 3.36 -0.94
C ASN A 100 14.56 2.57 -2.25
N VAL A 101 15.01 3.16 -3.37
CA VAL A 101 14.92 2.54 -4.70
C VAL A 101 15.71 1.22 -4.78
N LEU A 102 16.84 1.11 -4.08
CA LEU A 102 17.64 -0.11 -4.07
C LEU A 102 16.88 -1.28 -3.39
N ALA A 103 16.06 -0.99 -2.38
CA ALA A 103 15.22 -2.01 -1.76
C ALA A 103 14.12 -2.54 -2.70
N GLU A 104 13.69 -1.77 -3.70
CA GLU A 104 12.67 -2.23 -4.66
C GLU A 104 13.11 -3.45 -5.45
N LEU A 105 14.42 -3.60 -5.70
CA LEU A 105 15.00 -4.77 -6.35
C LEU A 105 14.82 -6.06 -5.55
N ARG A 106 14.73 -5.95 -4.21
CA ARG A 106 14.47 -7.07 -3.30
C ARG A 106 12.97 -7.35 -3.19
N TRP A 107 12.16 -6.30 -3.08
CA TRP A 107 10.75 -6.44 -2.75
C TRP A 107 9.89 -6.93 -3.92
N LEU A 108 10.22 -6.56 -5.16
CA LEU A 108 9.41 -6.99 -6.31
C LEU A 108 9.45 -8.52 -6.52
N PRO A 109 10.61 -9.21 -6.51
CA PRO A 109 10.65 -10.67 -6.53
C PRO A 109 9.95 -11.30 -5.33
N TRP A 110 10.12 -10.72 -4.13
CA TRP A 110 9.49 -11.23 -2.91
C TRP A 110 7.96 -11.19 -3.00
N ILE A 111 7.38 -10.10 -3.49
CA ILE A 111 5.93 -9.99 -3.74
C ILE A 111 5.49 -11.02 -4.77
N GLN A 112 6.23 -11.17 -5.86
CA GLN A 112 5.85 -12.12 -6.90
C GLN A 112 5.82 -13.55 -6.37
N GLU A 113 6.77 -13.93 -5.53
CA GLU A 113 6.82 -15.24 -4.89
C GLU A 113 5.73 -15.42 -3.81
N HIS A 114 5.54 -14.43 -2.94
CA HIS A 114 4.71 -14.59 -1.75
C HIS A 114 3.24 -14.21 -1.97
N PHE A 115 2.97 -13.17 -2.76
CA PHE A 115 1.60 -12.69 -3.00
C PHE A 115 0.94 -13.43 -4.15
N ASN A 116 1.71 -13.69 -5.20
CA ASN A 116 1.21 -14.26 -6.44
C ASN A 116 1.59 -15.74 -6.59
N GLN A 117 2.26 -16.34 -5.59
CA GLN A 117 2.73 -17.73 -5.61
C GLN A 117 3.63 -18.05 -6.83
N GLY A 118 4.33 -17.04 -7.35
CA GLY A 118 5.13 -17.13 -8.57
C GLY A 118 4.32 -17.12 -9.88
N ASP A 119 2.99 -17.00 -9.81
CA ASP A 119 2.12 -16.94 -10.98
C ASP A 119 2.04 -15.51 -11.54
N SER A 120 1.93 -15.41 -12.87
CA SER A 120 1.75 -14.16 -13.60
C SER A 120 0.28 -13.84 -13.88
N ASN A 121 -0.64 -14.76 -13.59
CA ASN A 121 -2.07 -14.55 -13.82
C ASN A 121 -2.74 -13.87 -12.60
N PRO A 122 -3.23 -12.63 -12.75
CA PRO A 122 -3.89 -11.88 -11.67
C PRO A 122 -5.29 -12.41 -11.31
N ASP A 123 -5.90 -13.26 -12.16
CA ASP A 123 -7.24 -13.80 -11.93
C ASP A 123 -7.25 -14.98 -10.94
N LYS A 124 -6.08 -15.40 -10.45
CA LYS A 124 -5.96 -16.44 -9.43
C LYS A 124 -6.00 -15.86 -8.02
N ARG A 125 -6.28 -16.74 -7.06
CA ARG A 125 -6.14 -16.45 -5.62
C ARG A 125 -4.76 -15.85 -5.35
N CYS A 126 -4.74 -14.61 -4.88
CA CYS A 126 -3.53 -13.86 -4.58
C CYS A 126 -3.68 -13.08 -3.27
N TYR A 127 -2.56 -12.69 -2.67
CA TYR A 127 -2.57 -11.72 -1.59
C TYR A 127 -2.52 -10.30 -2.15
N ALA A 128 -3.29 -9.42 -1.53
CA ALA A 128 -3.34 -8.01 -1.84
C ALA A 128 -2.68 -7.18 -0.72
N LEU A 129 -1.99 -6.12 -1.11
CA LEU A 129 -1.37 -5.17 -0.20
C LEU A 129 -2.42 -4.20 0.35
N GLN A 130 -2.64 -4.22 1.66
CA GLN A 130 -3.47 -3.24 2.34
C GLN A 130 -2.66 -2.01 2.77
N LEU A 131 -3.10 -0.84 2.34
CA LEU A 131 -2.64 0.45 2.85
C LEU A 131 -3.34 0.76 4.17
N VAL A 132 -2.61 0.65 5.29
CA VAL A 132 -3.18 0.85 6.63
C VAL A 132 -3.22 2.33 6.96
N LEU A 133 -4.44 2.88 7.04
CA LEU A 133 -4.67 4.27 7.43
C LEU A 133 -4.81 4.39 8.96
N ARG A 134 -3.90 5.14 9.59
CA ARG A 134 -3.97 5.50 11.01
C ARG A 134 -3.97 7.02 11.19
N TRP A 135 -4.33 7.47 12.39
CA TRP A 135 -4.24 8.89 12.76
C TRP A 135 -2.79 9.36 12.65
N SER A 136 -2.60 10.51 12.00
CA SER A 136 -1.27 11.13 11.85
C SER A 136 -1.13 12.19 12.93
N ILE A 137 -0.21 11.97 13.86
CA ILE A 137 0.12 12.95 14.92
C ILE A 137 0.52 14.28 14.27
N THR A 138 1.41 14.25 13.27
CA THR A 138 1.83 15.44 12.53
C THR A 138 0.65 16.24 11.97
N LYS A 139 -0.33 15.57 11.34
CA LYS A 139 -1.52 16.27 10.84
C LYS A 139 -2.38 16.81 11.98
N ILE A 140 -2.61 16.03 13.02
CA ILE A 140 -3.39 16.48 14.18
C ILE A 140 -2.76 17.76 14.75
N THR A 141 -1.44 17.77 14.95
CA THR A 141 -0.70 18.93 15.44
C THR A 141 -0.82 20.12 14.49
N VAL A 142 -0.54 19.95 13.20
CA VAL A 142 -0.61 21.04 12.22
C VAL A 142 -2.02 21.65 12.16
N TYR A 143 -3.04 20.81 12.00
CA TYR A 143 -4.43 21.29 11.88
C TYR A 143 -4.94 21.88 13.20
N GLY A 144 -4.48 21.38 14.35
CA GLY A 144 -4.82 21.92 15.66
C GLY A 144 -4.14 23.26 15.96
N LEU A 145 -2.89 23.45 15.55
CA LEU A 145 -2.15 24.70 15.77
C LEU A 145 -2.51 25.80 14.76
N THR A 146 -2.88 25.42 13.53
CA THR A 146 -3.24 26.37 12.46
C THR A 146 -4.26 27.44 12.90
N PRO A 147 -5.42 27.12 13.52
CA PRO A 147 -6.37 28.15 13.95
C PRO A 147 -5.81 29.09 15.03
N MET A 148 -4.95 28.60 15.93
CA MET A 148 -4.30 29.45 16.94
C MET A 148 -3.34 30.45 16.29
N LEU A 149 -2.50 29.98 15.37
CA LEU A 149 -1.58 30.82 14.62
C LEU A 149 -2.30 31.85 13.74
N LEU A 150 -3.40 31.44 13.08
CA LEU A 150 -4.23 32.34 12.29
C LEU A 150 -4.91 33.40 13.15
N SER A 151 -5.41 33.02 14.33
CA SER A 151 -6.03 33.97 15.28
C SER A 151 -5.03 35.00 15.75
N LEU A 152 -3.77 34.60 16.00
CA LEU A 152 -2.69 35.51 16.36
C LEU A 152 -2.32 36.45 15.22
N ALA A 153 -2.31 35.97 13.97
CA ALA A 153 -1.90 36.77 12.81
C ALA A 153 -2.97 37.76 12.33
N ILE A 154 -4.25 37.44 12.48
CA ILE A 154 -5.39 38.28 12.04
C ILE A 154 -5.91 39.15 13.19
N GLY A 155 -5.83 38.66 14.42
CA GLY A 155 -6.31 39.35 15.62
C GLY A 155 -5.34 40.36 16.23
N PHE A 156 -4.15 40.51 15.63
CA PHE A 156 -3.21 41.62 15.90
C PHE A 156 -3.45 42.77 14.92
#